data_AF-A0A242B0Y6-F1
#
_entry.id   AF-A0A242B0Y6-F1
#
_cell.length_a   1.000
_cell.length_b   1.000
_cell.length_c   1.000
_cell.angle_alpha   90.00
_cell.angle_beta   90.00
_cell.angle_gamma   90.00
#
_symmetry.space_group_name_H-M   'P 1'
#
loop_
_entity.id
_entity.type
_entity.pdbx_description
1 polymer ?
#
loop_
_entity_poly.entity_id
_entity_poly.type
_entity_poly.pdbx_seq_one_letter_code
_entity_poly.pdbx_strand_id
1 'polypeptide(L)'
;MNSEQVKQALLELLNEDTEKGRSWFFPSNVSDRYTVLLGLDLKQSAKTIGVTLVSVLVTILLFRSTAVFPLILYAIVGLLSFGGVWAYYTIKPIPNRPNISISDFIKERKAFQKRQKVFYKKPKERV
;
A
#
# COMPACT_ATOMS: atom_id res chain seq x y z
N MET A 1 -33.75 -31.61 11.82
CA MET A 1 -32.91 -30.45 11.41
C MET A 1 -33.78 -29.51 10.61
N ASN A 2 -33.92 -28.25 11.05
CA ASN A 2 -34.83 -27.29 10.42
C ASN A 2 -34.20 -26.72 9.14
N SER A 3 -34.96 -26.65 8.05
CA SER A 3 -34.51 -26.16 6.73
C SER A 3 -33.82 -24.79 6.82
N GLU A 4 -34.32 -23.91 7.69
CA GLU A 4 -33.77 -22.58 7.90
C GLU A 4 -32.38 -22.57 8.55
N GLN A 5 -32.10 -23.52 9.45
CA GLN A 5 -30.78 -23.64 10.09
C GLN A 5 -29.71 -24.09 9.08
N VAL A 6 -30.08 -24.98 8.16
CA VAL A 6 -29.19 -25.42 7.07
C VAL A 6 -28.91 -24.28 6.10
N LYS A 7 -29.95 -23.49 5.76
CA LYS A 7 -29.81 -22.30 4.92
C LYS A 7 -28.91 -21.23 5.56
N GLN A 8 -29.07 -20.98 6.87
CA GLN A 8 -28.19 -20.06 7.59
C GLN A 8 -26.74 -20.54 7.65
N ALA A 9 -26.51 -21.83 7.94
CA ALA A 9 -25.17 -22.41 7.95
C ALA A 9 -24.50 -22.36 6.56
N LEU A 10 -25.27 -22.58 5.48
CA LEU A 10 -24.77 -22.44 4.12
C LEU A 10 -24.47 -20.97 3.75
N LEU A 11 -25.33 -20.03 4.15
CA LEU A 11 -25.09 -18.59 3.95
C LEU A 11 -23.88 -18.09 4.76
N GLU A 12 -23.67 -18.64 5.95
CA GLU A 12 -22.50 -18.39 6.79
C GLU A 12 -21.22 -18.93 6.13
N LEU A 13 -21.26 -20.14 5.57
CA LEU A 13 -20.16 -20.74 4.80
C LEU A 13 -19.87 -20.00 3.49
N LEU A 14 -20.91 -19.48 2.82
CA LEU A 14 -20.80 -18.65 1.61
C LEU A 14 -20.43 -17.19 1.89
N ASN A 15 -20.27 -16.79 3.17
CA ASN A 15 -19.94 -15.42 3.58
C ASN A 15 -20.93 -14.37 3.03
N GLU A 16 -22.16 -14.79 2.72
CA GLU A 16 -23.21 -13.98 2.09
C GLU A 16 -24.22 -13.53 3.15
N ASP A 17 -23.73 -12.82 4.17
CA ASP A 17 -24.56 -12.10 5.14
C ASP A 17 -25.39 -11.03 4.39
N THR A 18 -26.63 -11.37 4.07
CA THR A 18 -27.49 -10.60 3.16
C THR A 18 -27.94 -9.24 3.76
N GLU A 19 -27.80 -9.06 5.08
CA GLU A 19 -28.33 -7.89 5.80
C GLU A 19 -27.28 -6.95 6.42
N LYS A 20 -26.02 -7.38 6.59
CA LYS A 20 -25.01 -6.55 7.27
C LYS A 20 -24.39 -5.53 6.31
N GLY A 21 -24.25 -4.29 6.77
CA GLY A 21 -23.57 -3.24 6.01
C GLY A 21 -22.11 -3.64 5.78
N ARG A 22 -21.65 -3.56 4.53
CA ARG A 22 -20.28 -3.94 4.16
C ARG A 22 -19.28 -3.03 4.86
N SER A 23 -18.63 -3.54 5.89
CA SER A 23 -17.55 -2.83 6.60
C SER A 23 -16.28 -2.85 5.76
N TRP A 24 -15.46 -1.80 5.92
CA TRP A 24 -14.16 -1.72 5.27
C TRP A 24 -13.21 -2.73 5.90
N PHE A 25 -12.80 -3.75 5.13
CA PHE A 25 -11.81 -4.74 5.54
C PHE A 25 -10.75 -4.92 4.46
N PHE A 26 -9.50 -5.08 4.87
CA PHE A 26 -8.44 -5.55 3.96
C PHE A 26 -8.44 -7.08 3.95
N PRO A 27 -8.46 -7.75 2.78
CA PRO A 27 -8.32 -9.20 2.72
C PRO A 27 -6.99 -9.64 3.34
N SER A 28 -6.94 -10.86 3.89
CA SER A 28 -5.73 -11.39 4.55
C SER A 28 -4.57 -11.63 3.57
N ASN A 29 -4.88 -12.02 2.32
CA ASN A 29 -3.92 -12.20 1.23
C ASN A 29 -4.05 -11.08 0.19
N VAL A 30 -3.44 -9.93 0.45
CA VAL A 30 -3.40 -8.81 -0.52
C VAL A 30 -2.22 -8.93 -1.49
N SER A 31 -1.15 -9.65 -1.14
CA SER A 31 0.09 -9.67 -1.94
C SER A 31 0.88 -10.98 -1.86
N ASP A 32 1.34 -11.47 -3.02
CA ASP A 32 2.29 -12.58 -3.23
C ASP A 32 3.74 -12.08 -3.38
N ARG A 33 4.06 -10.90 -2.84
CA ARG A 33 5.34 -10.24 -3.12
C ARG A 33 6.47 -10.87 -2.30
N TYR A 34 7.42 -11.51 -2.99
CA TYR A 34 8.65 -12.04 -2.39
C TYR A 34 9.54 -10.90 -1.91
N THR A 35 9.83 -10.89 -0.61
CA THR A 35 10.69 -9.88 0.02
C THR A 35 12.13 -10.33 -0.12
N VAL A 36 12.92 -9.68 -0.98
CA VAL A 36 14.27 -10.18 -1.32
C VAL A 36 15.36 -9.39 -0.60
N LEU A 37 15.18 -8.07 -0.40
CA LEU A 37 16.12 -7.22 0.34
C LEU A 37 15.37 -6.17 1.17
N LEU A 38 15.73 -6.02 2.46
CA LEU A 38 15.33 -4.88 3.32
C LEU A 38 13.82 -4.58 3.39
N GLY A 39 12.96 -5.58 3.21
CA GLY A 39 11.50 -5.39 3.24
C GLY A 39 10.88 -4.95 1.90
N LEU A 40 11.69 -4.89 0.83
CA LEU A 40 11.29 -4.48 -0.51
C LEU A 40 11.15 -5.69 -1.45
N ASP A 41 10.16 -5.58 -2.34
CA ASP A 41 10.02 -6.44 -3.51
C ASP A 41 11.15 -6.13 -4.52
N LEU A 42 11.58 -7.13 -5.29
CA LEU A 42 12.67 -6.99 -6.27
C LEU A 42 12.35 -5.88 -7.29
N LYS A 43 11.09 -5.81 -7.73
CA LYS A 43 10.60 -4.77 -8.64
C LYS A 43 10.64 -3.38 -8.00
N GLN A 44 10.36 -3.29 -6.70
CA GLN A 44 10.40 -2.02 -5.96
C GLN A 44 11.83 -1.54 -5.73
N SER A 45 12.75 -2.47 -5.48
CA SER A 45 14.18 -2.18 -5.35
C SER A 45 14.74 -1.60 -6.65
N ALA A 46 14.47 -2.25 -7.79
CA ALA A 46 14.87 -1.75 -9.10
C ALA A 46 14.28 -0.37 -9.41
N LYS A 47 13.00 -0.15 -9.08
CA LYS A 47 12.33 1.15 -9.26
C LYS A 47 12.93 2.23 -8.38
N THR A 48 13.28 1.91 -7.13
CA THR A 48 13.90 2.85 -6.19
C THR A 48 15.25 3.30 -6.71
N ILE A 49 16.11 2.37 -7.12
CA ILE A 49 17.41 2.67 -7.73
C ILE A 49 17.23 3.53 -8.99
N GLY A 50 16.28 3.17 -9.87
CA GLY A 50 15.98 3.94 -11.08
C GLY A 50 15.55 5.38 -10.81
N VAL A 51 14.64 5.60 -9.85
CA VAL A 51 14.18 6.95 -9.47
C VAL A 51 15.32 7.77 -8.88
N THR A 52 16.16 7.18 -8.04
CA THR A 52 17.33 7.86 -7.46
C THR A 52 18.33 8.26 -8.54
N LEU A 53 18.63 7.38 -9.48
CA LEU A 53 19.51 7.70 -10.61
C LEU A 53 18.96 8.86 -11.45
N VAL A 54 17.67 8.83 -11.81
CA VAL A 54 17.03 9.92 -12.56
C VAL A 54 17.07 11.23 -11.79
N SER A 55 16.79 11.21 -10.48
CA SER A 55 16.86 12.40 -9.61
C SER A 55 18.26 13.01 -9.63
N VAL A 56 19.30 12.19 -9.48
CA VAL A 56 20.70 12.66 -9.52
C VAL A 56 21.04 13.23 -10.90
N LEU A 57 20.64 12.55 -11.97
CA LEU A 57 20.92 12.96 -13.35
C LEU A 57 20.25 14.30 -13.70
N VAL A 58 18.99 14.50 -13.28
CA VAL A 58 18.29 15.79 -13.42
C VAL A 58 19.01 16.89 -12.65
N THR A 59 19.48 16.60 -11.44
CA THR A 59 20.18 17.60 -10.60
C THR A 59 21.53 18.00 -11.23
N ILE A 60 22.26 17.03 -11.80
CA ILE A 60 23.49 17.28 -12.57
C ILE A 60 23.22 18.14 -13.81
N LEU A 61 22.15 17.84 -14.56
CA LEU A 61 21.77 18.61 -15.75
C LEU A 61 21.39 20.06 -15.41
N LEU A 62 20.63 20.27 -14.33
CA LEU A 62 20.16 21.59 -13.92
C LEU A 62 21.28 22.48 -13.40
N PHE A 63 22.24 21.91 -12.68
CA PHE A 63 23.31 22.67 -12.02
C PHE A 63 24.65 22.35 -12.66
N ARG A 64 24.81 22.50 -13.97
CA ARG A 64 26.05 22.24 -14.73
C ARG A 64 27.22 23.14 -14.28
N SER A 65 27.73 22.92 -13.08
CA SER A 65 28.75 23.70 -12.40
C SER A 65 29.81 22.74 -11.87
N THR A 66 31.07 23.05 -12.16
CA THR A 66 32.25 22.26 -11.78
C THR A 66 32.73 22.56 -10.36
N ALA A 67 32.05 23.45 -9.63
CA ALA A 67 32.40 23.80 -8.26
C ALA A 67 32.08 22.66 -7.28
N VAL A 68 32.79 22.61 -6.15
CA VAL A 68 32.57 21.58 -5.11
C VAL A 68 31.24 21.80 -4.35
N PHE A 69 30.78 23.05 -4.24
CA PHE A 69 29.53 23.40 -3.56
C PHE A 69 28.27 22.72 -4.14
N PRO A 70 28.01 22.72 -5.46
CA PRO A 70 26.87 22.00 -6.04
C PRO A 70 26.97 20.47 -5.86
N LEU A 71 28.18 19.91 -5.77
CA LEU A 71 28.37 18.48 -5.53
C LEU A 71 27.83 18.05 -4.15
N ILE A 72 28.04 18.87 -3.12
CA ILE A 72 27.47 18.64 -1.79
C ILE A 72 25.94 18.71 -1.86
N LEU A 73 25.40 19.69 -2.59
CA LEU A 73 23.97 19.85 -2.76
C LEU A 73 23.34 18.64 -3.47
N TYR A 74 24.03 18.06 -4.46
CA TYR A 74 23.61 16.82 -5.13
C TYR A 74 23.59 15.63 -4.21
N ALA A 75 24.60 15.48 -3.35
CA ALA A 75 24.66 14.39 -2.39
C ALA A 75 23.48 14.48 -1.42
N ILE A 76 23.17 15.68 -0.92
CA ILE A 76 22.03 15.91 -0.02
C ILE A 76 20.70 15.60 -0.72
N VAL A 77 20.48 16.13 -1.92
CA VAL A 77 19.25 15.88 -2.71
C VAL A 77 19.11 14.41 -3.05
N GLY A 78 20.19 13.75 -3.47
CA GLY A 78 20.19 12.32 -3.77
C GLY A 78 19.84 11.47 -2.55
N LEU A 79 20.38 11.81 -1.38
CA LEU A 79 20.12 11.11 -0.13
C LEU A 79 18.68 11.32 0.35
N LEU A 80 18.14 12.54 0.24
CA LEU A 80 16.74 12.85 0.55
C LEU A 80 15.78 12.12 -0.40
N SER A 81 16.05 12.13 -1.70
CA SER A 81 15.24 11.41 -2.69
C SER A 81 15.26 9.91 -2.44
N PHE A 82 16.43 9.33 -2.19
CA PHE A 82 16.56 7.90 -1.86
C PHE A 82 15.82 7.56 -0.56
N GLY A 83 16.04 8.34 0.51
CA GLY A 83 15.39 8.14 1.80
C GLY A 83 13.87 8.27 1.72
N GLY A 84 13.36 9.22 0.94
CA GLY A 84 11.92 9.41 0.73
C GLY A 84 11.27 8.24 -0.01
N VAL A 85 11.89 7.76 -1.09
CA VAL A 85 11.39 6.60 -1.84
C VAL A 85 11.47 5.33 -0.99
N TRP A 86 12.57 5.15 -0.27
CA TRP A 86 12.74 4.04 0.65
C TRP A 86 11.65 4.03 1.73
N ALA A 87 11.46 5.16 2.42
CA ALA A 87 10.45 5.30 3.46
C ALA A 87 9.04 5.00 2.92
N TYR A 88 8.70 5.45 1.71
CA TYR A 88 7.40 5.16 1.10
C TYR A 88 7.12 3.66 0.95
N TYR A 89 8.15 2.85 0.68
CA TYR A 89 7.97 1.42 0.51
C TYR A 89 8.12 0.62 1.82
N THR A 90 8.96 1.09 2.75
CA THR A 90 9.18 0.43 4.04
C THR A 90 8.07 0.74 5.04
N ILE A 91 7.55 1.97 5.08
CA ILE A 91 6.50 2.36 6.02
C ILE A 91 5.23 1.59 5.70
N LYS A 92 4.76 0.81 6.69
CA LYS A 92 3.49 0.10 6.61
C LYS A 92 2.40 0.99 7.20
N PRO A 93 1.29 1.23 6.49
CA PRO A 93 0.21 2.08 6.99
C PRO A 93 -0.54 1.45 8.17
N ILE A 94 -0.41 0.13 8.37
CA ILE A 94 -1.03 -0.63 9.46
C ILE A 94 0.04 -1.52 10.10
N PRO A 95 0.42 -1.30 11.37
CA PRO A 95 1.51 -2.03 12.03
C PRO A 95 1.30 -3.55 12.06
N ASN A 96 0.07 -3.99 12.32
CA ASN A 96 -0.28 -5.41 12.48
C ASN A 96 -0.47 -6.16 11.14
N ARG A 97 -0.14 -5.52 10.00
CA ARG A 97 -0.37 -6.06 8.65
C ARG A 97 0.82 -5.76 7.72
N PRO A 98 1.92 -6.55 7.79
CA PRO A 98 3.14 -6.30 7.00
C PRO A 98 2.94 -6.50 5.49
N ASN A 99 1.93 -7.27 5.08
CA ASN A 99 1.63 -7.55 3.67
C ASN A 99 0.91 -6.40 2.93
N ILE A 100 0.55 -5.32 3.63
CA ILE A 100 -0.16 -4.17 3.04
C ILE A 100 0.84 -3.04 2.74
N SER A 101 0.99 -2.72 1.46
CA SER A 101 1.77 -1.55 1.02
C SER A 101 0.93 -0.26 1.06
N ILE A 102 1.59 0.90 1.10
CA ILE A 102 0.92 2.21 0.98
C ILE A 102 0.11 2.30 -0.32
N SER A 103 0.64 1.77 -1.44
CA SER A 103 -0.07 1.78 -2.72
C SER A 103 -1.38 0.99 -2.68
N ASP A 104 -1.37 -0.18 -2.02
CA ASP A 104 -2.56 -1.01 -1.90
C ASP A 104 -3.58 -0.34 -0.98
N PHE A 105 -3.11 0.29 0.12
CA PHE A 105 -3.96 1.05 1.01
C PHE A 105 -4.69 2.20 0.31
N ILE A 106 -3.98 2.97 -0.51
CA ILE A 106 -4.56 4.09 -1.26
C ILE A 106 -5.55 3.58 -2.31
N LYS A 107 -5.20 2.51 -3.03
CA LYS A 107 -6.08 1.91 -4.05
C LYS A 107 -7.40 1.46 -3.44
N GLU A 108 -7.31 0.70 -2.35
CA GLU A 108 -8.46 0.15 -1.65
C GLU A 108 -9.27 1.35 -1.10
N ARG A 109 -8.64 2.32 -0.41
CA ARG A 109 -9.35 3.50 0.12
C ARG A 109 -10.11 4.27 -0.96
N LYS A 110 -9.53 4.46 -2.15
CA LYS A 110 -10.22 5.08 -3.30
C LYS A 110 -11.38 4.22 -3.79
N ALA A 111 -11.20 2.91 -3.87
CA ALA A 111 -12.26 1.99 -4.24
C ALA A 111 -13.42 2.03 -3.23
N PHE A 112 -13.13 2.11 -1.94
CA PHE A 112 -14.15 2.26 -0.89
C PHE A 112 -14.97 3.53 -1.06
N GLN A 113 -14.28 4.66 -1.29
CA GLN A 113 -14.94 5.96 -1.44
C GLN A 113 -15.91 5.99 -2.62
N LYS A 114 -15.62 5.24 -3.68
CA LYS A 114 -16.47 5.11 -4.88
C LYS A 114 -17.66 4.14 -4.69
N ARG A 115 -17.67 3.31 -3.65
CA ARG A 115 -18.78 2.38 -3.40
C ARG A 115 -19.98 3.13 -2.82
N GLN A 116 -21.18 2.70 -3.20
CA GLN A 116 -22.42 3.24 -2.66
C GLN A 116 -22.48 3.01 -1.15
N LYS A 117 -22.47 4.09 -0.38
CA LYS A 117 -22.53 4.04 1.08
C LYS A 117 -23.96 3.76 1.51
N VAL A 118 -24.20 2.52 1.90
CA VAL A 118 -25.48 2.07 2.41
C VAL A 118 -25.55 2.38 3.91
N PHE A 119 -25.86 3.64 4.25
CA PHE A 119 -25.89 4.13 5.64
C PHE A 119 -27.02 3.54 6.48
N TYR A 120 -28.03 2.94 5.85
CA TYR A 120 -29.17 2.32 6.52
C TYR A 120 -28.90 0.90 7.04
N LYS A 121 -27.79 0.26 6.63
CA LYS A 121 -27.39 -1.04 7.17
C LYS A 121 -26.39 -0.83 8.31
N LYS A 122 -26.66 -1.43 9.48
CA LYS A 122 -25.70 -1.40 10.60
C LYS A 122 -24.37 -2.04 10.16
N PRO A 123 -23.22 -1.42 10.48
CA PRO A 123 -21.92 -2.01 10.21
C PRO A 123 -21.76 -3.32 11.00
N LYS A 124 -21.19 -4.35 10.37
CA LYS A 124 -20.88 -5.63 11.03
C LYS A 124 -19.98 -5.38 12.24
N GLU A 125 -20.42 -5.76 13.44
CA GLU A 125 -19.60 -5.76 14.65
C GLU A 125 -18.39 -6.66 14.44
N ARG A 126 -17.22 -6.16 14.85
CA ARG A 126 -15.95 -6.87 14.72
C ARG A 126 -15.82 -7.81 15.91
N VAL A 127 -15.61 -9.10 15.63
CA VAL A 127 -15.12 -10.08 16.61
C VAL A 127 -13.60 -10.09 16.54
#